data_AF-A0A2M8LCM6-F1
#
_entry.id   AF-A0A2M8LCM6-F1
#
_cell.length_a   1.000
_cell.length_b   1.000
_cell.length_c   1.000
_cell.angle_alpha   90.00
_cell.angle_beta   90.00
_cell.angle_gamma   90.00
#
_symmetry.space_group_name_H-M   'P 1'
#
loop_
_entity.id
_entity.type
_entity.pdbx_description
1 polymer ?
#
loop_
_entity_poly.entity_id
_entity_poly.type
_entity_poly.pdbx_seq_one_letter_code
_entity_poly.pdbx_strand_id
1 'polypeptide(L)'
;MDIHLTNTLSGKKDIFKPIKNGEVGMYHCGPTVYNYPHIGNLRAYIFADTLKRLFLYAGYRVNQVINITDVGHLVSDGDQGEDKVEKMAREQKKTAHDITTFYTDVFFQNLKDLNIDTRNTHFPRASEHVPEQIHIIETLEKKGFTYQISDGVYFDTSKFPNYGKLGNINLEGLREGERIGVNSEKKNLTDFALWKFSQKKEKRQQEWNSPWGVGFPGWHIECSAMSMKYLGDVFDIHTGGIDHIPVHHQNEIAQSEGATGKPFVHYWLHSAFMNIDGGKMAKSSGNFLTLDELKNKGISPLAYRYLILGARYSTPLSFTEVSVEAAQKGYENLRRSTEKLSILENIESNSSYRTKIEEFISDDLNTAGIMSLVPEILGNSSLRPGEKRYLISIIDSLTGLDLLKKPDAAPVEVQKILLRREKAKKEQDWKQADSLREKIQAFGYEVMDTKDGQEVRKL
;
A
#
# COMPACT_ATOMS: atom_id res chain seq x y z
N MET A 1 19.80 6.09 -15.67
CA MET A 1 19.12 7.02 -14.76
C MET A 1 19.54 6.65 -13.36
N ASP A 2 20.13 7.60 -12.62
CA ASP A 2 20.58 7.36 -11.24
C ASP A 2 19.41 7.55 -10.29
N ILE A 3 19.00 6.48 -9.62
CA ILE A 3 17.88 6.50 -8.67
C ILE A 3 18.42 6.86 -7.29
N HIS A 4 17.78 7.84 -6.66
CA HIS A 4 18.12 8.33 -5.34
C HIS A 4 16.96 8.07 -4.38
N LEU A 5 17.23 7.50 -3.21
CA LEU A 5 16.20 7.11 -2.24
C LEU A 5 16.57 7.59 -0.84
N THR A 6 15.61 8.16 -0.11
CA THR A 6 15.81 8.58 1.29
C THR A 6 15.82 7.35 2.19
N ASN A 7 17.02 6.87 2.50
CA ASN A 7 17.22 5.66 3.26
C ASN A 7 17.16 5.95 4.77
N THR A 8 16.21 5.33 5.45
CA THR A 8 15.98 5.52 6.89
C THR A 8 17.14 4.99 7.73
N LEU A 9 17.89 4.01 7.22
CA LEU A 9 19.05 3.46 7.91
C LEU A 9 20.25 4.43 7.91
N SER A 10 20.48 5.14 6.80
CA SER A 10 21.58 6.10 6.69
C SER A 10 21.18 7.52 7.08
N GLY A 11 19.88 7.81 7.16
CA GLY A 11 19.33 9.14 7.47
C GLY A 11 19.47 10.16 6.35
N LYS A 12 19.84 9.72 5.14
CA LYS A 12 20.07 10.60 3.98
C LYS A 12 19.56 9.97 2.69
N LYS A 13 19.61 10.77 1.61
CA LYS A 13 19.31 10.31 0.27
C LYS A 13 20.53 9.61 -0.32
N ASP A 14 20.40 8.29 -0.52
CA ASP A 14 21.45 7.43 -1.06
C ASP A 14 21.19 7.12 -2.54
N ILE A 15 22.27 6.95 -3.31
CA ILE A 15 22.17 6.40 -4.66
C ILE A 15 21.84 4.90 -4.54
N PHE A 16 20.77 4.47 -5.19
CA PHE A 16 20.36 3.08 -5.26
C PHE A 16 21.40 2.24 -6.04
N LYS A 17 21.84 1.15 -5.42
CA LYS A 17 22.72 0.15 -6.02
C LYS A 17 22.14 -1.23 -5.72
N PRO A 18 21.72 -2.00 -6.75
CA PRO A 18 21.16 -3.32 -6.53
C PRO A 18 22.24 -4.29 -6.04
N ILE A 19 21.85 -5.27 -5.24
CA ILE A 19 22.69 -6.42 -4.87
C ILE A 19 23.04 -7.23 -6.11
N LYS A 20 22.07 -7.39 -7.03
CA LYS A 20 22.27 -8.09 -8.30
C LYS A 20 21.96 -7.16 -9.48
N ASN A 21 22.94 -6.99 -10.37
CA ASN A 21 22.82 -6.11 -11.53
C ASN A 21 21.54 -6.40 -12.34
N GLY A 22 20.71 -5.36 -12.54
CA GLY A 22 19.48 -5.43 -13.32
C GLY A 22 18.27 -6.08 -12.61
N GLU A 23 18.40 -6.43 -11.33
CA GLU A 23 17.33 -6.99 -10.50
C GLU A 23 17.14 -6.19 -9.21
N VAL A 24 15.90 -6.12 -8.71
CA VAL A 24 15.57 -5.52 -7.41
C VAL A 24 14.61 -6.42 -6.65
N GLY A 25 14.99 -6.83 -5.45
CA GLY A 25 14.14 -7.50 -4.47
C GLY A 25 13.51 -6.49 -3.51
N MET A 26 12.19 -6.43 -3.45
CA MET A 26 11.45 -5.49 -2.59
C MET A 26 10.46 -6.22 -1.69
N TYR A 27 10.52 -5.94 -0.40
CA TYR A 27 9.54 -6.40 0.59
C TYR A 27 8.74 -5.22 1.13
N HIS A 28 7.43 -5.40 1.25
CA HIS A 28 6.53 -4.41 1.85
C HIS A 28 5.70 -5.09 2.92
N CYS A 29 5.72 -4.60 4.17
CA CYS A 29 4.80 -5.08 5.20
C CYS A 29 3.36 -4.89 4.73
N GLY A 30 2.60 -5.98 4.69
CA GLY A 30 1.22 -5.97 4.23
C GLY A 30 0.19 -5.88 5.36
N PRO A 31 -1.09 -6.11 5.05
CA PRO A 31 -2.18 -5.84 5.98
C PRO A 31 -2.37 -6.98 6.97
N THR A 32 -2.88 -6.63 8.15
CA THR A 32 -3.49 -7.60 9.06
C THR A 32 -4.96 -7.78 8.70
N VAL A 33 -5.32 -8.97 8.24
CA VAL A 33 -6.63 -9.25 7.62
C VAL A 33 -7.70 -9.66 8.64
N TYR A 34 -7.92 -8.80 9.64
CA TYR A 34 -8.97 -8.98 10.66
C TYR A 34 -10.14 -7.99 10.50
N ASN A 35 -9.95 -6.93 9.72
CA ASN A 35 -10.94 -5.89 9.46
C ASN A 35 -10.68 -5.23 8.08
N TYR A 36 -11.58 -4.34 7.65
CA TYR A 36 -11.42 -3.56 6.43
C TYR A 36 -10.17 -2.67 6.47
N PRO A 37 -9.34 -2.65 5.40
CA PRO A 37 -8.28 -1.67 5.27
C PRO A 37 -8.86 -0.26 5.18
N HIS A 38 -8.31 0.66 5.97
CA HIS A 38 -8.68 2.07 5.85
C HIS A 38 -7.81 2.78 4.80
N ILE A 39 -8.24 3.94 4.32
CA ILE A 39 -7.52 4.69 3.28
C ILE A 39 -6.07 5.00 3.68
N GLY A 40 -5.80 5.27 4.96
CA GLY A 40 -4.43 5.43 5.45
C GLY A 40 -3.52 4.22 5.24
N ASN A 41 -4.03 2.97 5.35
CA ASN A 41 -3.25 1.76 5.04
C ASN A 41 -3.01 1.68 3.54
N LEU A 42 -4.05 1.98 2.74
CA LEU A 42 -4.00 1.85 1.30
C LEU A 42 -2.98 2.80 0.64
N ARG A 43 -2.66 3.92 1.28
CA ARG A 43 -1.57 4.82 0.89
C ARG A 43 -0.22 4.09 0.74
N ALA A 44 0.09 3.16 1.64
CA ALA A 44 1.37 2.44 1.63
C ALA A 44 1.54 1.60 0.35
N TYR A 45 0.44 1.02 -0.16
CA TYR A 45 0.49 0.20 -1.37
C TYR A 45 0.55 1.03 -2.65
N ILE A 46 -0.04 2.24 -2.67
CA ILE A 46 0.17 3.20 -3.76
C ILE A 46 1.66 3.59 -3.83
N PHE A 47 2.30 3.79 -2.67
CA PHE A 47 3.74 4.03 -2.59
C PHE A 47 4.54 2.83 -3.10
N ALA A 48 4.27 1.61 -2.61
CA ALA A 48 4.93 0.39 -3.06
C ALA A 48 4.81 0.17 -4.58
N ASP A 49 3.63 0.43 -5.14
CA ASP A 49 3.36 0.35 -6.56
C ASP A 49 4.11 1.41 -7.37
N THR A 50 4.14 2.65 -6.90
CA THR A 50 4.89 3.74 -7.57
C THR A 50 6.39 3.42 -7.57
N LEU A 51 6.92 2.87 -6.47
CA LEU A 51 8.31 2.43 -6.38
C LEU A 51 8.61 1.29 -7.38
N LYS A 52 7.73 0.28 -7.45
CA LYS A 52 7.84 -0.78 -8.45
C LYS A 52 7.82 -0.24 -9.88
N ARG A 53 6.89 0.67 -10.18
CA ARG A 53 6.76 1.28 -11.51
C ARG A 53 8.00 2.09 -11.90
N LEU A 54 8.64 2.79 -10.96
CA LEU A 54 9.94 3.41 -11.17
C LEU A 54 10.99 2.38 -11.62
N PHE A 55 11.16 1.28 -10.88
CA PHE A 55 12.17 0.29 -11.22
C PHE A 55 11.90 -0.42 -12.54
N LEU A 56 10.63 -0.74 -12.83
CA LEU A 56 10.24 -1.29 -14.12
C LEU A 56 10.54 -0.30 -15.27
N TYR A 57 10.21 0.98 -15.09
CA TYR A 57 10.55 2.04 -16.06
C TYR A 57 12.06 2.17 -16.28
N ALA A 58 12.84 2.05 -15.20
CA ALA A 58 14.30 2.08 -15.24
C ALA A 58 14.93 0.80 -15.82
N GLY A 59 14.13 -0.19 -16.23
CA GLY A 59 14.59 -1.42 -16.90
C GLY A 59 15.01 -2.54 -15.96
N TYR A 60 14.70 -2.46 -14.66
CA TYR A 60 14.98 -3.54 -13.71
C TYR A 60 13.93 -4.64 -13.79
N ARG A 61 14.36 -5.88 -13.57
CA ARG A 61 13.45 -6.96 -13.18
C ARG A 61 13.15 -6.83 -11.70
N VAL A 62 11.87 -6.76 -11.35
CA VAL A 62 11.42 -6.57 -9.97
C VAL A 62 10.87 -7.89 -9.44
N ASN A 63 11.39 -8.33 -8.29
CA ASN A 63 10.78 -9.37 -7.46
C ASN A 63 10.17 -8.70 -6.23
N GLN A 64 8.83 -8.69 -6.13
CA GLN A 64 8.11 -7.97 -5.09
C GLN A 64 7.38 -8.95 -4.16
N VAL A 65 7.42 -8.67 -2.86
CA VAL A 65 6.70 -9.44 -1.83
C VAL A 65 5.89 -8.48 -0.97
N ILE A 66 4.61 -8.81 -0.75
CA ILE A 66 3.72 -8.11 0.18
C ILE A 66 3.04 -9.17 1.03
N ASN A 67 3.41 -9.33 2.30
CA ASN A 67 2.84 -10.39 3.12
C ASN A 67 1.36 -10.16 3.46
N ILE A 68 0.69 -11.21 3.92
CA ILE A 68 -0.64 -11.13 4.53
C ILE A 68 -0.50 -11.63 5.97
N THR A 69 -0.71 -10.74 6.94
CA THR A 69 -0.70 -11.10 8.37
C THR A 69 -2.07 -11.65 8.74
N ASP A 70 -2.19 -12.97 8.75
CA ASP A 70 -3.42 -13.69 9.07
C ASP A 70 -3.36 -14.44 10.41
N VAL A 71 -2.33 -14.18 11.23
CA VAL A 71 -2.15 -14.67 12.60
C VAL A 71 -1.17 -13.79 13.39
N GLY A 72 -1.15 -13.88 14.72
CA GLY A 72 -0.04 -13.48 15.58
C GLY A 72 0.00 -12.01 15.97
N HIS A 73 -0.72 -11.16 15.25
CA HIS A 73 -0.77 -9.73 15.53
C HIS A 73 -1.71 -9.43 16.71
N LEU A 74 -1.10 -9.30 17.90
CA LEU A 74 -1.79 -8.95 19.14
C LEU A 74 -2.34 -7.51 19.11
N VAL A 75 -3.29 -7.21 20.02
CA VAL A 75 -3.93 -5.89 20.11
C VAL A 75 -2.92 -4.77 20.36
N SER A 76 -1.88 -5.00 21.16
CA SER A 76 -0.80 -4.03 21.38
C SER A 76 0.47 -4.37 20.60
N ASP A 77 1.21 -3.32 20.24
CA ASP A 77 2.52 -3.44 19.59
C ASP A 77 3.61 -3.97 20.55
N GLY A 78 3.30 -4.08 21.85
CA GLY A 78 4.20 -4.61 22.91
C GLY A 78 3.93 -6.07 23.28
N ASP A 79 3.30 -6.84 22.38
CA ASP A 79 2.94 -8.25 22.53
C ASP A 79 1.98 -8.57 23.69
N GLN A 80 1.08 -7.63 23.99
CA GLN A 80 0.04 -7.78 25.03
C GLN A 80 -1.36 -7.83 24.43
N GLY A 81 -2.24 -8.53 25.16
CA GLY A 81 -3.64 -8.68 24.79
C GLY A 81 -3.87 -9.83 23.82
N GLU A 82 -5.10 -9.89 23.32
CA GLU A 82 -5.55 -10.97 22.44
C GLU A 82 -5.06 -10.78 21.00
N ASP A 83 -5.01 -11.87 20.24
CA ASP A 83 -4.82 -11.84 18.80
C ASP A 83 -6.02 -11.19 18.11
N LYS A 84 -5.77 -10.23 17.20
CA LYS A 84 -6.82 -9.46 16.53
C LYS A 84 -7.74 -10.32 15.67
N VAL A 85 -7.22 -11.38 15.04
CA VAL A 85 -8.00 -12.31 14.20
C VAL A 85 -8.85 -13.20 15.10
N GLU A 86 -8.29 -13.77 16.16
CA GLU A 86 -9.03 -14.62 17.12
C GLU A 86 -10.17 -13.85 17.80
N LYS A 87 -9.89 -12.62 18.24
CA LYS A 87 -10.89 -11.73 18.81
C LYS A 87 -12.06 -11.54 17.85
N MET A 88 -11.77 -11.22 16.58
CA MET A 88 -12.81 -10.99 15.58
C MET A 88 -13.58 -12.25 15.20
N ALA A 89 -12.89 -13.38 15.08
CA ALA A 89 -13.52 -14.66 14.79
C ALA A 89 -14.56 -15.03 15.86
N ARG A 90 -14.24 -14.81 17.14
CA ARG A 90 -15.19 -14.99 18.24
C ARG A 90 -16.36 -14.00 18.18
N GLU A 91 -16.08 -12.71 17.99
CA GLU A 91 -17.12 -11.67 17.94
C GLU A 91 -18.12 -11.88 16.78
N GLN A 92 -17.64 -12.32 15.61
CA GLN A 92 -18.48 -12.61 14.44
C GLN A 92 -19.02 -14.05 14.40
N LYS A 93 -18.64 -14.92 15.35
CA LYS A 93 -18.97 -16.36 15.34
C LYS A 93 -18.60 -17.05 14.02
N LYS A 94 -17.40 -16.74 13.50
CA LYS A 94 -16.82 -17.30 12.27
C LYS A 94 -15.49 -17.97 12.58
N THR A 95 -14.95 -18.74 11.63
CA THR A 95 -13.59 -19.25 11.78
C THR A 95 -12.56 -18.15 11.49
N ALA A 96 -11.36 -18.26 12.06
CA ALA A 96 -10.24 -17.36 11.75
C ALA A 96 -9.96 -17.35 10.24
N HIS A 97 -10.00 -18.52 9.60
CA HIS A 97 -9.83 -18.67 8.15
C HIS A 97 -10.90 -17.93 7.34
N ASP A 98 -12.17 -18.00 7.73
CA ASP A 98 -13.24 -17.28 7.02
C ASP A 98 -13.07 -15.76 7.12
N ILE A 99 -12.67 -15.27 8.30
CA ILE A 99 -12.38 -13.85 8.54
C ILE A 99 -11.21 -13.40 7.66
N THR A 100 -10.09 -14.11 7.72
CA THR A 100 -8.87 -13.70 7.03
C THR A 100 -9.01 -13.83 5.53
N THR A 101 -9.72 -14.84 5.02
CA THR A 101 -10.05 -14.99 3.59
C THR A 101 -10.88 -13.80 3.11
N PHE A 102 -11.98 -13.49 3.79
CA PHE A 102 -12.86 -12.39 3.41
C PHE A 102 -12.11 -11.05 3.33
N TYR A 103 -11.34 -10.69 4.36
CA TYR A 103 -10.62 -9.42 4.37
C TYR A 103 -9.40 -9.42 3.43
N THR A 104 -8.82 -10.58 3.10
CA THR A 104 -7.82 -10.69 2.03
C THR A 104 -8.45 -10.38 0.68
N ASP A 105 -9.64 -10.90 0.38
CA ASP A 105 -10.33 -10.64 -0.88
C ASP A 105 -10.70 -9.15 -1.02
N VAL A 106 -11.16 -8.53 0.06
CA VAL A 106 -11.39 -7.07 0.14
C VAL A 106 -10.10 -6.31 -0.18
N PHE A 107 -8.98 -6.70 0.44
CA PHE A 107 -7.69 -6.08 0.19
C PHE A 107 -7.28 -6.18 -1.29
N PHE A 108 -7.39 -7.36 -1.91
CA PHE A 108 -7.09 -7.54 -3.33
C PHE A 108 -8.02 -6.74 -4.24
N GLN A 109 -9.31 -6.63 -3.89
CA GLN A 109 -10.22 -5.75 -4.61
C GLN A 109 -9.81 -4.28 -4.48
N ASN A 110 -9.36 -3.83 -3.30
CA ASN A 110 -8.84 -2.47 -3.13
C ASN A 110 -7.56 -2.23 -3.97
N LEU A 111 -6.63 -3.18 -4.03
CA LEU A 111 -5.45 -3.09 -4.89
C LEU A 111 -5.85 -2.93 -6.36
N LYS A 112 -6.83 -3.71 -6.83
CA LYS A 112 -7.36 -3.62 -8.19
C LYS A 112 -8.03 -2.27 -8.45
N ASP A 113 -8.89 -1.81 -7.55
CA ASP A 113 -9.60 -0.53 -7.67
C ASP A 113 -8.62 0.66 -7.72
N LEU A 114 -7.51 0.57 -6.99
CA LEU A 114 -6.43 1.56 -6.97
C LEU A 114 -5.40 1.38 -8.10
N ASN A 115 -5.63 0.47 -9.04
CA ASN A 115 -4.73 0.17 -10.16
C ASN A 115 -3.29 -0.13 -9.72
N ILE A 116 -3.15 -0.89 -8.64
CA ILE A 116 -1.87 -1.42 -8.16
C ILE A 116 -1.45 -2.56 -9.08
N ASP A 117 -0.23 -2.51 -9.61
CA ASP A 117 0.31 -3.57 -10.44
C ASP A 117 0.76 -4.76 -9.58
N THR A 118 -0.05 -5.80 -9.52
CA THR A 118 0.22 -7.03 -8.76
C THR A 118 0.96 -8.11 -9.57
N ARG A 119 1.33 -7.86 -10.83
CA ARG A 119 2.05 -8.84 -11.66
C ARG A 119 3.43 -9.10 -11.08
N ASN A 120 3.83 -10.36 -10.96
CA ASN A 120 5.12 -10.75 -10.35
C ASN A 120 5.26 -10.26 -8.89
N THR A 121 4.15 -10.16 -8.16
CA THR A 121 4.14 -9.90 -6.72
C THR A 121 3.71 -11.17 -5.96
N HIS A 122 4.49 -11.57 -4.97
CA HIS A 122 4.15 -12.67 -4.07
C HIS A 122 3.38 -12.15 -2.85
N PHE A 123 2.32 -12.86 -2.46
CA PHE A 123 1.50 -12.54 -1.29
C PHE A 123 1.49 -13.66 -0.26
N PRO A 124 2.62 -13.93 0.43
CA PRO A 124 2.71 -15.03 1.38
C PRO A 124 1.87 -14.76 2.63
N ARG A 125 1.19 -15.79 3.13
CA ARG A 125 0.47 -15.76 4.40
C ARG A 125 1.38 -16.14 5.56
N ALA A 126 1.29 -15.42 6.68
CA ALA A 126 2.05 -15.73 7.89
C ALA A 126 1.76 -17.16 8.39
N SER A 127 0.50 -17.58 8.37
CA SER A 127 0.05 -18.91 8.80
C SER A 127 0.65 -20.07 7.97
N GLU A 128 1.01 -19.82 6.71
CA GLU A 128 1.61 -20.81 5.79
C GLU A 128 3.14 -20.91 5.94
N HIS A 129 3.73 -20.02 6.74
CA HIS A 129 5.19 -19.88 6.88
C HIS A 129 5.67 -20.11 8.32
N VAL A 130 4.87 -20.80 9.14
CA VAL A 130 5.22 -21.14 10.52
C VAL A 130 6.49 -21.99 10.62
N PRO A 131 6.75 -22.97 9.72
CA PRO A 131 8.02 -23.72 9.75
C PRO A 131 9.26 -22.82 9.62
N GLU A 132 9.24 -21.84 8.72
CA GLU A 132 10.35 -20.89 8.55
C GLU A 132 10.50 -19.97 9.76
N GLN A 133 9.39 -19.55 10.37
CA GLN A 133 9.41 -18.76 11.61
C GLN A 133 10.06 -19.55 12.75
N ILE A 134 9.65 -20.79 12.97
CA ILE A 134 10.25 -21.69 13.97
C ILE A 134 11.75 -21.85 13.70
N HIS A 135 12.15 -22.05 12.44
CA HIS A 135 13.56 -22.22 12.07
C HIS A 135 14.44 -21.02 12.44
N ILE A 136 13.95 -19.78 12.23
CA ILE A 136 14.67 -18.57 12.65
C ILE A 136 14.81 -18.54 14.18
N ILE A 137 13.75 -18.86 14.92
CA ILE A 137 13.76 -18.84 16.39
C ILE A 137 14.73 -19.89 16.95
N GLU A 138 14.75 -21.11 16.41
CA GLU A 138 15.73 -22.14 16.77
C GLU A 138 17.18 -21.68 16.52
N THR A 139 17.40 -20.96 15.42
CA THR A 139 18.73 -20.41 15.07
C THR A 139 19.15 -19.33 16.07
N LEU A 140 18.23 -18.43 16.42
CA LEU A 140 18.45 -17.39 17.42
C LEU A 140 18.72 -18.00 18.81
N GLU A 141 18.00 -19.05 19.17
CA GLU A 141 18.20 -19.79 20.42
C GLU A 141 19.58 -20.44 20.50
N LYS A 142 20.01 -21.14 19.44
CA LYS A 142 21.35 -21.74 19.35
C LYS A 142 22.47 -20.70 19.47
N LYS A 143 22.23 -19.48 18.99
CA LYS A 143 23.16 -18.35 19.12
C LYS A 143 23.04 -17.60 20.44
N GLY A 144 22.10 -18.00 21.30
CA GLY A 144 21.91 -17.43 22.62
C GLY A 144 21.18 -16.08 22.64
N PHE A 145 20.45 -15.71 21.58
CA PHE A 145 19.67 -14.45 21.54
C PHE A 145 18.30 -14.55 22.22
N THR A 146 17.87 -15.75 22.63
CA THR A 146 16.52 -15.95 23.17
C THR A 146 16.54 -16.30 24.65
N TYR A 147 15.38 -16.17 25.28
CA TYR A 147 15.06 -16.76 26.58
C TYR A 147 13.55 -17.05 26.66
N GLN A 148 13.17 -17.92 27.59
CA GLN A 148 11.76 -18.24 27.84
C GLN A 148 11.26 -17.53 29.09
N ILE A 149 9.99 -17.13 29.05
CA ILE A 149 9.21 -16.69 30.20
C ILE A 149 7.92 -17.50 30.27
N SER A 150 7.04 -17.20 31.23
CA SER A 150 5.81 -17.96 31.47
C SER A 150 4.89 -18.09 30.25
N ASP A 151 4.92 -17.14 29.32
CA ASP A 151 3.98 -17.04 28.20
C ASP A 151 4.62 -17.15 26.80
N GLY A 152 5.92 -17.42 26.70
CA GLY A 152 6.56 -17.55 25.39
C GLY A 152 8.09 -17.52 25.38
N VAL A 153 8.62 -17.52 24.16
CA VAL A 153 10.03 -17.31 23.82
C VAL A 153 10.22 -15.88 23.35
N TYR A 154 11.18 -15.18 23.93
CA TYR A 154 11.46 -13.76 23.68
C TYR A 154 12.86 -13.54 23.17
N PHE A 155 13.03 -12.47 22.40
CA PHE A 155 14.34 -11.98 21.96
C PHE A 155 14.96 -11.10 23.06
N ASP A 156 16.20 -11.38 23.43
CA ASP A 156 17.00 -10.60 24.39
C ASP A 156 17.71 -9.46 23.65
N THR A 157 17.07 -8.29 23.60
CA THR A 157 17.58 -7.12 22.87
C THR A 157 18.93 -6.63 23.39
N SER A 158 19.25 -6.89 24.67
CA SER A 158 20.55 -6.55 25.25
C SER A 158 21.73 -7.29 24.62
N LYS A 159 21.47 -8.44 23.99
CA LYS A 159 22.48 -9.26 23.32
C LYS A 159 22.76 -8.83 21.89
N PHE A 160 21.97 -7.93 21.32
CA PHE A 160 22.15 -7.43 19.95
C PHE A 160 22.68 -5.98 19.98
N PRO A 161 24.01 -5.76 19.78
CA PRO A 161 24.64 -4.46 20.04
C PRO A 161 24.08 -3.29 19.22
N ASN A 162 23.52 -3.57 18.04
CA ASN A 162 23.01 -2.55 17.12
C ASN A 162 21.47 -2.41 17.16
N TYR A 163 20.83 -2.84 18.24
CA TYR A 163 19.40 -2.61 18.44
C TYR A 163 19.13 -1.10 18.53
N GLY A 164 18.10 -0.62 17.83
CA GLY A 164 17.75 0.80 17.72
C GLY A 164 18.42 1.57 16.58
N LYS A 165 19.24 0.92 15.73
CA LYS A 165 19.97 1.60 14.64
C LYS A 165 19.08 2.26 13.58
N LEU A 166 17.88 1.74 13.34
CA LEU A 166 17.00 2.25 12.27
C LEU A 166 16.35 3.56 12.71
N GLY A 167 16.47 4.62 11.91
CA GLY A 167 15.84 5.91 12.22
C GLY A 167 16.44 6.67 13.41
N ASN A 168 17.60 6.24 13.94
CA ASN A 168 18.31 6.84 15.07
C ASN A 168 17.41 7.15 16.29
N ILE A 169 16.63 6.15 16.69
CA ILE A 169 15.58 6.32 17.70
C ILE A 169 16.22 6.35 19.08
N ASN A 170 15.77 7.30 19.92
CA ASN A 170 16.15 7.30 21.32
C ASN A 170 15.43 6.16 22.07
N LEU A 171 16.15 5.05 22.28
CA LEU A 171 15.68 3.89 23.04
C LEU A 171 15.22 4.26 24.47
N GLU A 172 15.76 5.33 25.07
CA GLU A 172 15.32 5.78 26.40
C GLU A 172 13.89 6.34 26.37
N GLY A 173 13.50 7.03 25.29
CA GLY A 173 12.14 7.56 25.14
C GLY A 173 11.08 6.47 24.93
N LEU A 174 11.45 5.35 24.29
CA LEU A 174 10.59 4.17 24.17
C LEU A 174 10.30 3.54 25.55
N ARG A 175 11.29 3.53 26.44
CA ARG A 175 11.16 3.00 27.81
C ARG A 175 10.19 3.81 28.69
N GLU A 176 9.96 5.09 28.39
CA GLU A 176 9.03 5.93 29.16
C GLU A 176 7.57 5.71 28.74
N GLY A 177 7.31 5.50 27.44
CA GLY A 177 5.95 5.28 26.89
C GLY A 177 5.36 3.91 27.22
N GLU A 178 6.20 2.87 27.35
CA GLU A 178 5.79 1.49 27.65
C GLU A 178 5.63 1.17 29.15
N ARG A 179 5.75 2.15 30.05
CA ARG A 179 5.59 1.92 31.50
C ARG A 179 4.19 1.42 31.91
N ILE A 180 3.20 1.51 31.03
CA ILE A 180 1.84 0.99 31.26
C ILE A 180 1.78 -0.44 30.71
N GLY A 181 1.70 -1.45 31.59
CA GLY A 181 1.60 -2.87 31.21
C GLY A 181 2.91 -3.66 31.18
N VAL A 182 3.93 -3.23 31.93
CA VAL A 182 5.23 -3.91 32.04
C VAL A 182 5.05 -5.36 32.48
N ASN A 183 5.45 -6.30 31.61
CA ASN A 183 5.62 -7.70 31.99
C ASN A 183 6.94 -7.82 32.76
N SER A 184 6.87 -8.08 34.06
CA SER A 184 8.03 -8.17 34.96
C SER A 184 8.98 -9.34 34.66
N GLU A 185 8.56 -10.30 33.84
CA GLU A 185 9.42 -11.42 33.44
C GLU A 185 10.37 -11.06 32.28
N LYS A 186 10.08 -9.97 31.55
CA LYS A 186 11.00 -9.48 30.50
C LYS A 186 12.26 -8.91 31.15
N LYS A 187 13.43 -9.29 30.64
CA LYS A 187 14.72 -8.75 31.10
C LYS A 187 14.89 -7.28 30.72
N ASN A 188 14.42 -6.89 29.54
CA ASN A 188 14.43 -5.51 29.06
C ASN A 188 13.04 -5.13 28.55
N LEU A 189 12.72 -3.82 28.64
CA LEU A 189 11.44 -3.30 28.11
C LEU A 189 11.30 -3.54 26.60
N THR A 190 12.40 -3.42 25.86
CA THR A 190 12.46 -3.62 24.41
C THR A 190 12.43 -5.08 23.97
N ASP A 191 12.44 -6.04 24.90
CA ASP A 191 12.36 -7.45 24.53
C ASP A 191 10.97 -7.79 23.99
N PHE A 192 10.93 -8.50 22.86
CA PHE A 192 9.72 -8.80 22.12
C PHE A 192 9.56 -10.31 21.92
N ALA A 193 8.32 -10.74 21.76
CA ALA A 193 7.98 -12.14 21.60
C ALA A 193 8.39 -12.65 20.21
N LEU A 194 9.00 -13.83 20.20
CA LEU A 194 9.26 -14.61 19.00
C LEU A 194 8.19 -15.69 18.82
N TRP A 195 7.80 -16.33 19.93
CA TRP A 195 6.77 -17.36 19.99
C TRP A 195 5.96 -17.20 21.27
N LYS A 196 4.64 -17.23 21.20
CA LYS A 196 3.74 -17.16 22.36
C LYS A 196 3.13 -18.52 22.62
N PHE A 197 3.05 -18.94 23.87
CA PHE A 197 2.43 -20.20 24.25
C PHE A 197 0.91 -20.09 24.25
N SER A 198 0.24 -21.13 23.74
CA SER A 198 -1.21 -21.25 23.85
C SER A 198 -1.59 -21.53 25.31
N GLN A 199 -2.49 -20.71 25.87
CA GLN A 199 -2.98 -20.93 27.23
C GLN A 199 -3.94 -22.12 27.28
N LYS A 200 -3.72 -23.05 28.21
CA LYS A 200 -4.55 -24.28 28.36
C LYS A 200 -6.05 -24.02 28.56
N LYS A 201 -6.42 -22.83 29.06
CA LYS A 201 -7.81 -22.45 29.35
C LYS A 201 -8.51 -21.81 28.15
N GLU A 202 -7.77 -21.41 27.12
CA GLU A 202 -8.29 -20.72 25.94
C GLU A 202 -8.09 -21.63 24.72
N LYS A 203 -9.19 -21.93 24.01
CA LYS A 203 -9.10 -22.70 22.76
C LYS A 203 -8.91 -21.72 21.60
N ARG A 204 -7.68 -21.58 21.14
CA ARG A 204 -7.34 -20.83 19.92
C ARG A 204 -7.64 -21.66 18.68
N GLN A 205 -7.93 -21.00 17.56
CA GLN A 205 -8.10 -21.67 16.27
C GLN A 205 -6.76 -21.83 15.56
N GLN A 206 -5.87 -20.86 15.74
CA GLN A 206 -4.57 -20.80 15.10
C GLN A 206 -3.46 -21.05 16.13
N GLU A 207 -3.07 -22.31 16.26
CA GLU A 207 -1.95 -22.77 17.08
C GLU A 207 -1.21 -23.93 16.42
N TRP A 208 0.09 -24.05 16.71
CA TRP A 208 0.99 -25.02 16.08
C TRP A 208 1.89 -25.66 17.13
N ASN A 209 2.35 -26.88 16.83
CA ASN A 209 3.41 -27.53 17.59
C ASN A 209 4.75 -26.83 17.30
N SER A 210 5.55 -26.63 18.35
CA SER A 210 6.92 -26.12 18.24
C SER A 210 7.84 -26.83 19.24
N PRO A 211 9.17 -26.69 19.13
CA PRO A 211 10.13 -27.20 20.12
C PRO A 211 9.87 -26.71 21.55
N TRP A 212 9.19 -25.58 21.70
CA TRP A 212 8.91 -24.94 22.99
C TRP A 212 7.49 -25.24 23.51
N GLY A 213 6.73 -26.08 22.82
CA GLY A 213 5.33 -26.38 23.11
C GLY A 213 4.35 -25.77 22.12
N VAL A 214 3.06 -26.01 22.35
CA VAL A 214 1.99 -25.49 21.47
C VAL A 214 1.85 -23.98 21.63
N GLY A 215 1.77 -23.26 20.52
CA GLY A 215 1.66 -21.81 20.52
C GLY A 215 1.48 -21.20 19.14
N PHE A 216 1.82 -19.92 19.02
CA PHE A 216 1.69 -19.13 17.80
C PHE A 216 2.84 -18.12 17.68
N PRO A 217 3.20 -17.69 16.45
CA PRO A 217 4.31 -16.77 16.26
C PRO A 217 4.01 -15.37 16.80
N GLY A 218 5.05 -14.66 17.25
CA GLY A 218 4.98 -13.22 17.51
C GLY A 218 4.91 -12.42 16.21
N TRP A 219 4.32 -11.23 16.23
CA TRP A 219 4.06 -10.44 15.01
C TRP A 219 5.30 -10.17 14.16
N HIS A 220 6.46 -9.93 14.77
CA HIS A 220 7.66 -9.52 14.02
C HIS A 220 8.31 -10.66 13.21
N ILE A 221 8.26 -11.90 13.73
CA ILE A 221 9.04 -13.02 13.16
C ILE A 221 8.53 -13.43 11.76
N GLU A 222 7.25 -13.16 11.49
CA GLU A 222 6.62 -13.51 10.22
C GLU A 222 7.29 -12.79 9.04
N CYS A 223 7.58 -11.49 9.19
CA CYS A 223 8.13 -10.67 8.11
C CYS A 223 9.59 -11.04 7.83
N SER A 224 10.39 -11.28 8.89
CA SER A 224 11.74 -11.83 8.76
C SER A 224 11.75 -13.16 8.01
N ALA A 225 10.88 -14.10 8.40
CA ALA A 225 10.80 -15.42 7.79
C ALA A 225 10.35 -15.39 6.32
N MET A 226 9.26 -14.68 6.03
CA MET A 226 8.73 -14.60 4.67
C MET A 226 9.67 -13.83 3.75
N SER A 227 10.16 -12.66 4.15
CA SER A 227 11.08 -11.87 3.31
C SER A 227 12.34 -12.66 2.95
N MET A 228 12.98 -13.33 3.92
CA MET A 228 14.18 -14.14 3.67
C MET A 228 13.91 -15.35 2.77
N LYS A 229 12.75 -15.99 2.91
CA LYS A 229 12.38 -17.13 2.04
C LYS A 229 12.28 -16.74 0.56
N TYR A 230 11.71 -15.57 0.27
CA TYR A 230 11.43 -15.15 -1.11
C TYR A 230 12.54 -14.28 -1.72
N LEU A 231 13.32 -13.57 -0.91
CA LEU A 231 14.33 -12.59 -1.36
C LEU A 231 15.76 -12.96 -0.95
N GLY A 232 15.94 -13.95 -0.09
CA GLY A 232 17.23 -14.36 0.48
C GLY A 232 17.57 -13.63 1.78
N ASP A 233 18.66 -14.04 2.44
CA ASP A 233 19.12 -13.48 3.72
C ASP A 233 19.35 -11.95 3.69
N VAL A 234 19.66 -11.42 2.50
CA VAL A 234 19.96 -10.00 2.26
C VAL A 234 19.25 -9.58 0.97
N PHE A 235 18.47 -8.50 1.03
CA PHE A 235 17.76 -7.96 -0.14
C PHE A 235 17.79 -6.42 -0.21
N ASP A 236 17.32 -5.88 -1.35
CA ASP A 236 17.56 -4.49 -1.69
C ASP A 236 16.72 -3.53 -0.85
N ILE A 237 15.40 -3.65 -0.89
CA ILE A 237 14.48 -2.63 -0.37
C ILE A 237 13.44 -3.24 0.56
N HIS A 238 13.26 -2.61 1.72
CA HIS A 238 12.15 -2.89 2.64
C HIS A 238 11.35 -1.61 2.87
N THR A 239 10.02 -1.69 2.79
CA THR A 239 9.13 -0.55 3.07
C THR A 239 8.07 -0.82 4.13
N GLY A 240 7.66 0.23 4.84
CA GLY A 240 6.48 0.21 5.72
C GLY A 240 6.02 1.61 6.10
N GLY A 241 5.14 1.71 7.09
CA GLY A 241 4.76 3.00 7.68
C GLY A 241 5.83 3.54 8.63
N ILE A 242 5.84 4.85 8.89
CA ILE A 242 6.75 5.44 9.89
C ILE A 242 6.52 4.91 11.32
N ASP A 243 5.34 4.35 11.60
CA ASP A 243 5.03 3.60 12.83
C ASP A 243 5.82 2.29 12.98
N HIS A 244 6.29 1.70 11.88
CA HIS A 244 7.05 0.45 11.96
C HIS A 244 8.50 0.66 12.40
N ILE A 245 9.05 1.86 12.20
CA ILE A 245 10.44 2.21 12.52
C ILE A 245 10.80 1.89 14.00
N PRO A 246 10.04 2.35 15.02
CA PRO A 246 10.41 2.18 16.42
C PRO A 246 10.39 0.77 16.98
N VAL A 247 9.60 -0.12 16.39
CA VAL A 247 9.38 -1.46 16.95
C VAL A 247 9.50 -2.51 15.86
N HIS A 248 8.53 -2.56 14.93
CA HIS A 248 8.41 -3.68 14.00
C HIS A 248 9.67 -3.92 13.16
N HIS A 249 10.14 -2.92 12.42
CA HIS A 249 11.32 -3.07 11.56
C HIS A 249 12.62 -3.19 12.35
N GLN A 250 12.67 -2.61 13.56
CA GLN A 250 13.82 -2.75 14.44
C GLN A 250 13.96 -4.20 14.94
N ASN A 251 12.82 -4.85 15.20
CA ASN A 251 12.73 -6.26 15.60
C ASN A 251 13.07 -7.19 14.44
N GLU A 252 12.60 -6.88 13.22
CA GLU A 252 12.96 -7.65 12.03
C GLU A 252 14.47 -7.63 11.72
N ILE A 253 15.11 -6.46 11.87
CA ILE A 253 16.56 -6.34 11.78
C ILE A 253 17.23 -7.24 12.83
N ALA A 254 16.80 -7.17 14.09
CA ALA A 254 17.44 -7.93 15.17
C ALA A 254 17.28 -9.45 14.96
N GLN A 255 16.09 -9.90 14.53
CA GLN A 255 15.82 -11.30 14.19
C GLN A 255 16.68 -11.77 13.02
N SER A 256 16.65 -11.04 11.92
CA SER A 256 17.29 -11.46 10.67
C SER A 256 18.81 -11.38 10.74
N GLU A 257 19.36 -10.27 11.24
CA GLU A 257 20.81 -10.11 11.41
C GLU A 257 21.33 -10.98 12.56
N GLY A 258 20.56 -11.20 13.63
CA GLY A 258 20.91 -12.15 14.68
C GLY A 258 21.00 -13.59 14.15
N ALA A 259 20.01 -14.01 13.35
CA ALA A 259 19.96 -15.35 12.79
C ALA A 259 21.02 -15.59 11.70
N THR A 260 21.31 -14.60 10.86
CA THR A 260 22.20 -14.78 9.69
C THR A 260 23.63 -14.27 9.93
N GLY A 261 23.82 -13.28 10.79
CA GLY A 261 25.07 -12.53 10.93
C GLY A 261 25.39 -11.60 9.75
N LYS A 262 24.43 -11.38 8.84
CA LYS A 262 24.57 -10.53 7.64
C LYS A 262 23.69 -9.28 7.80
N PRO A 263 23.98 -8.17 7.08
CA PRO A 263 23.05 -7.06 6.96
C PRO A 263 21.74 -7.55 6.37
N PHE A 264 20.59 -7.14 6.91
CA PHE A 264 19.30 -7.66 6.44
C PHE A 264 18.82 -6.97 5.14
N VAL A 265 18.86 -5.64 5.09
CA VAL A 265 18.31 -4.82 4.00
C VAL A 265 19.20 -3.62 3.73
N HIS A 266 19.42 -3.27 2.46
CA HIS A 266 20.22 -2.10 2.08
C HIS A 266 19.48 -0.77 2.18
N TYR A 267 18.21 -0.71 1.75
CA TYR A 267 17.41 0.51 1.70
C TYR A 267 16.07 0.36 2.44
N TRP A 268 15.89 1.16 3.50
CA TRP A 268 14.66 1.23 4.27
C TRP A 268 13.86 2.50 3.94
N LEU A 269 12.63 2.34 3.45
CA LEU A 269 11.80 3.47 3.02
C LEU A 269 10.47 3.48 3.80
N HIS A 270 10.13 4.61 4.40
CA HIS A 270 8.91 4.70 5.24
C HIS A 270 7.95 5.78 4.78
N SER A 271 6.69 5.41 4.60
CA SER A 271 5.63 6.36 4.27
C SER A 271 5.11 7.08 5.51
N ALA A 272 4.96 8.40 5.42
CA ALA A 272 4.41 9.21 6.49
C ALA A 272 2.92 8.94 6.72
N PHE A 273 2.43 9.30 7.90
CA PHE A 273 1.01 9.16 8.24
C PHE A 273 0.10 10.01 7.36
N MET A 274 -1.15 9.54 7.27
CA MET A 274 -2.29 10.33 6.82
C MET A 274 -3.07 10.80 8.05
N ASN A 275 -3.29 12.11 8.14
CA ASN A 275 -4.17 12.72 9.13
C ASN A 275 -5.57 12.83 8.52
N ILE A 276 -6.62 12.54 9.28
CA ILE A 276 -8.01 12.76 8.86
C ILE A 276 -8.60 13.83 9.78
N ASP A 277 -9.28 14.84 9.24
CA ASP A 277 -9.90 15.89 10.06
C ASP A 277 -10.84 15.25 11.10
N GLY A 278 -10.62 15.58 12.39
CA GLY A 278 -11.29 14.96 13.54
C GLY A 278 -10.38 14.17 14.49
N GLY A 279 -9.11 13.95 14.12
CA GLY A 279 -8.08 13.36 15.00
C GLY A 279 -7.20 12.31 14.29
N LYS A 280 -6.13 11.88 14.98
CA LYS A 280 -5.34 10.69 14.59
C LYS A 280 -6.32 9.53 14.39
N MET A 281 -6.21 8.74 13.32
CA MET A 281 -7.06 7.56 13.06
C MET A 281 -7.21 6.73 14.35
N ALA A 282 -8.30 6.95 15.08
CA ALA A 282 -8.46 6.33 16.37
C ALA A 282 -8.94 4.91 16.10
N LYS A 283 -8.06 3.94 16.35
CA LYS A 283 -8.39 2.50 16.24
C LYS A 283 -9.63 2.09 17.05
N SER A 284 -10.14 2.97 17.90
CA SER A 284 -11.22 2.78 18.87
C SER A 284 -12.58 3.41 18.53
N SER A 285 -12.72 4.25 17.49
CA SER A 285 -14.00 4.96 17.22
C SER A 285 -14.95 4.26 16.22
N GLY A 286 -14.65 3.05 15.77
CA GLY A 286 -15.59 2.18 15.04
C GLY A 286 -15.87 2.56 13.57
N ASN A 287 -15.62 3.80 13.15
CA ASN A 287 -15.77 4.25 11.76
C ASN A 287 -14.41 4.66 11.18
N PHE A 288 -13.71 3.72 10.55
CA PHE A 288 -12.55 4.06 9.73
C PHE A 288 -13.01 4.36 8.31
N LEU A 289 -12.49 5.43 7.71
CA LEU A 289 -12.77 5.75 6.32
C LEU A 289 -12.15 4.69 5.39
N THR A 290 -12.97 3.91 4.72
CA THR A 290 -12.58 2.84 3.78
C THR A 290 -12.66 3.31 2.33
N LEU A 291 -12.05 2.56 1.40
CA LEU A 291 -12.18 2.85 -0.03
C LEU A 291 -13.62 2.65 -0.54
N ASP A 292 -14.36 1.68 0.02
CA ASP A 292 -15.75 1.44 -0.35
C ASP A 292 -16.66 2.60 0.06
N GLU A 293 -16.43 3.22 1.21
CA GLU A 293 -17.16 4.43 1.61
C GLU A 293 -16.90 5.60 0.65
N LEU A 294 -15.66 5.76 0.16
CA LEU A 294 -15.36 6.75 -0.89
C LEU A 294 -16.14 6.45 -2.17
N LYS A 295 -16.14 5.19 -2.62
CA LYS A 295 -16.92 4.77 -3.80
C LYS A 295 -18.42 5.03 -3.63
N ASN A 296 -18.98 4.75 -2.44
CA ASN A 296 -20.39 4.99 -2.13
C ASN A 296 -20.75 6.48 -2.15
N LYS A 297 -19.78 7.37 -1.91
CA LYS A 297 -19.92 8.83 -2.08
C LYS A 297 -19.70 9.31 -3.53
N GLY A 298 -19.51 8.40 -4.48
CA GLY A 298 -19.22 8.74 -5.87
C GLY A 298 -17.77 9.15 -6.13
N ILE A 299 -16.87 8.99 -5.16
CA ILE A 299 -15.44 9.28 -5.33
C ILE A 299 -14.78 8.10 -6.03
N SER A 300 -14.08 8.38 -7.13
CA SER A 300 -13.28 7.38 -7.84
C SER A 300 -12.08 6.95 -6.99
N PRO A 301 -11.77 5.64 -6.90
CA PRO A 301 -10.52 5.18 -6.32
C PRO A 301 -9.27 5.83 -6.95
N LEU A 302 -9.32 6.15 -8.24
CA LEU A 302 -8.23 6.82 -8.94
C LEU A 302 -8.15 8.32 -8.64
N ALA A 303 -9.25 8.95 -8.23
CA ALA A 303 -9.21 10.30 -7.67
C ALA A 303 -8.54 10.31 -6.28
N TYR A 304 -8.82 9.29 -5.45
CA TYR A 304 -8.08 9.11 -4.22
C TYR A 304 -6.58 8.86 -4.49
N ARG A 305 -6.24 7.98 -5.45
CA ARG A 305 -4.85 7.77 -5.87
C ARG A 305 -4.18 9.07 -6.34
N TYR A 306 -4.89 9.88 -7.13
CA TYR A 306 -4.44 11.20 -7.59
C TYR A 306 -4.14 12.14 -6.41
N LEU A 307 -4.99 12.16 -5.37
CA LEU A 307 -4.73 12.91 -4.14
C LEU A 307 -3.42 12.46 -3.47
N ILE A 308 -3.20 11.15 -3.35
CA ILE A 308 -1.99 10.60 -2.71
C ILE A 308 -0.73 10.99 -3.46
N LEU A 309 -0.75 10.91 -4.79
CA LEU A 309 0.39 11.23 -5.64
C LEU A 309 0.73 12.73 -5.65
N GLY A 310 -0.20 13.58 -5.23
CA GLY A 310 0.02 15.02 -5.04
C GLY A 310 1.01 15.38 -3.93
N ALA A 311 1.45 14.41 -3.12
CA ALA A 311 2.50 14.58 -2.12
C ALA A 311 3.52 13.44 -2.22
N ARG A 312 4.76 13.69 -1.80
CA ARG A 312 5.77 12.61 -1.63
C ARG A 312 5.28 11.61 -0.59
N TYR A 313 5.67 10.35 -0.73
CA TYR A 313 5.30 9.28 0.21
C TYR A 313 5.75 9.58 1.66
N SER A 314 6.86 10.31 1.81
CA SER A 314 7.46 10.72 3.09
C SER A 314 6.87 12.01 3.69
N THR A 315 5.92 12.67 3.02
CA THR A 315 5.26 13.88 3.52
C THR A 315 3.94 13.52 4.22
N PRO A 316 3.67 13.97 5.46
CA PRO A 316 2.37 13.81 6.08
C PRO A 316 1.26 14.40 5.19
N LEU A 317 0.16 13.67 5.01
CA LEU A 317 -0.95 14.11 4.17
C LEU A 317 -2.20 14.31 5.02
N SER A 318 -2.85 15.46 4.92
CA SER A 318 -4.15 15.69 5.53
C SER A 318 -5.26 15.33 4.55
N PHE A 319 -6.11 14.40 4.94
CA PHE A 319 -7.30 13.99 4.23
C PHE A 319 -8.54 14.69 4.82
N THR A 320 -9.25 15.40 3.96
CA THR A 320 -10.51 16.07 4.25
C THR A 320 -11.49 15.81 3.12
N GLU A 321 -12.80 15.95 3.36
CA GLU A 321 -13.80 15.83 2.29
C GLU A 321 -13.52 16.82 1.15
N VAL A 322 -13.15 18.06 1.50
CA VAL A 322 -12.78 19.10 0.54
C VAL A 322 -11.58 18.66 -0.32
N SER A 323 -10.57 18.04 0.30
CA SER A 323 -9.37 17.60 -0.42
C SER A 323 -9.68 16.49 -1.44
N VAL A 324 -10.54 15.53 -1.10
CA VAL A 324 -10.87 14.42 -1.99
C VAL A 324 -11.84 14.84 -3.09
N GLU A 325 -12.79 15.74 -2.81
CA GLU A 325 -13.64 16.34 -3.85
C GLU A 325 -12.84 17.18 -4.84
N ALA A 326 -11.86 17.95 -4.36
CA ALA A 326 -10.95 18.69 -5.23
C ALA A 326 -10.11 17.74 -6.09
N ALA A 327 -9.63 16.63 -5.51
CA ALA A 327 -8.90 15.59 -6.23
C ALA A 327 -9.77 14.90 -7.28
N GLN A 328 -11.04 14.61 -6.99
CA GLN A 328 -12.02 14.07 -7.94
C GLN A 328 -12.16 14.99 -9.15
N LYS A 329 -12.46 16.27 -8.91
CA LYS A 329 -12.60 17.27 -9.99
C LYS A 329 -11.32 17.41 -10.81
N GLY A 330 -10.17 17.44 -10.13
CA GLY A 330 -8.85 17.51 -10.77
C GLY A 330 -8.58 16.30 -11.66
N TYR A 331 -8.75 15.09 -11.14
CA TYR A 331 -8.57 13.85 -11.88
C TYR A 331 -9.50 13.77 -13.11
N GLU A 332 -10.78 14.09 -12.95
CA GLU A 332 -11.73 14.11 -14.06
C GLU A 332 -11.37 15.13 -15.15
N ASN A 333 -10.88 16.30 -14.77
CA ASN A 333 -10.38 17.31 -15.71
C ASN A 333 -9.21 16.78 -16.54
N LEU A 334 -8.27 16.09 -15.91
CA LEU A 334 -7.12 15.48 -16.59
C LEU A 334 -7.56 14.37 -17.54
N ARG A 335 -8.47 13.50 -17.10
CA ARG A 335 -9.09 12.45 -17.92
C ARG A 335 -9.75 13.03 -19.17
N ARG A 336 -10.60 14.05 -19.03
CA ARG A 336 -11.24 14.73 -20.18
C ARG A 336 -10.23 15.36 -21.15
N SER A 337 -9.16 15.92 -20.62
CA SER A 337 -8.13 16.56 -21.44
C SER A 337 -7.30 15.53 -22.22
N THR A 338 -7.07 14.36 -21.64
CA THR A 338 -6.25 13.28 -22.20
C THR A 338 -7.04 12.37 -23.14
N GLU A 339 -8.36 12.23 -22.96
CA GLU A 339 -9.26 11.54 -23.90
C GLU A 339 -9.16 12.10 -25.33
N LYS A 340 -9.05 13.44 -25.45
CA LYS A 340 -8.85 14.12 -26.74
C LYS A 340 -7.54 13.75 -27.42
N LEU A 341 -6.55 13.30 -26.65
CA LEU A 341 -5.26 12.85 -27.18
C LEU A 341 -5.32 11.39 -27.66
N SER A 342 -6.30 10.59 -27.20
CA SER A 342 -6.33 9.12 -27.38
C SER A 342 -6.53 8.61 -28.81
N ILE A 343 -6.78 9.50 -29.77
CA ILE A 343 -7.10 9.18 -31.18
C ILE A 343 -5.88 9.38 -32.09
N LEU A 344 -4.76 9.90 -31.57
CA LEU A 344 -3.63 10.36 -32.38
C LEU A 344 -2.41 9.44 -32.23
N GLU A 345 -1.60 9.35 -33.30
CA GLU A 345 -0.37 8.56 -33.32
C GLU A 345 0.58 8.95 -32.17
N ASN A 346 1.21 7.95 -31.55
CA ASN A 346 2.24 8.18 -30.54
C ASN A 346 3.52 8.64 -31.23
N ILE A 347 3.83 9.92 -31.09
CA ILE A 347 5.08 10.51 -31.57
C ILE A 347 5.98 10.69 -30.36
N GLU A 348 7.17 10.07 -30.38
CA GLU A 348 8.17 10.29 -29.34
C GLU A 348 8.49 11.79 -29.25
N SER A 349 8.54 12.30 -28.02
CA SER A 349 8.78 13.72 -27.75
C SER A 349 10.25 13.94 -27.42
N ASN A 350 10.91 14.83 -28.18
CA ASN A 350 12.26 15.32 -27.86
C ASN A 350 12.26 16.50 -26.88
N SER A 351 11.12 16.83 -26.25
CA SER A 351 11.05 17.91 -25.27
C SER A 351 11.75 17.58 -23.95
N SER A 352 12.16 18.62 -23.23
CA SER A 352 12.78 18.51 -21.90
C SER A 352 11.86 17.88 -20.84
N TYR A 353 10.55 17.73 -21.12
CA TYR A 353 9.61 17.15 -20.16
C TYR A 353 9.94 15.70 -19.83
N ARG A 354 10.45 14.90 -20.78
CA ARG A 354 10.88 13.54 -20.49
C ARG A 354 11.99 13.52 -19.44
N THR A 355 13.02 14.34 -19.64
CA THR A 355 14.12 14.48 -18.68
C THR A 355 13.62 14.94 -17.31
N LYS A 356 12.72 15.93 -17.25
CA LYS A 356 12.11 16.38 -15.98
C LYS A 356 11.30 15.27 -15.28
N ILE A 357 10.56 14.45 -16.02
CA ILE A 357 9.83 13.30 -15.47
C ILE A 357 10.82 12.32 -14.83
N GLU A 358 11.90 12.00 -15.54
CA GLU A 358 12.97 11.11 -15.06
C GLU A 358 13.69 11.67 -13.84
N GLU A 359 14.04 12.96 -13.84
CA GLU A 359 14.62 13.67 -12.69
C GLU A 359 13.71 13.62 -11.46
N PHE A 360 12.40 13.87 -11.61
CA PHE A 360 11.48 13.84 -10.50
C PHE A 360 11.24 12.42 -9.95
N ILE A 361 11.01 11.42 -10.80
CA ILE A 361 10.75 10.07 -10.30
C ILE A 361 12.00 9.46 -9.65
N SER A 362 13.18 9.73 -10.20
CA SER A 362 14.45 9.22 -9.66
C SER A 362 14.93 9.97 -8.42
N ASP A 363 14.45 11.20 -8.19
CA ASP A 363 14.69 11.95 -6.95
C ASP A 363 13.69 11.56 -5.86
N ASP A 364 13.87 10.38 -5.26
CA ASP A 364 13.11 9.90 -4.10
C ASP A 364 11.59 9.96 -4.33
N LEU A 365 11.15 9.44 -5.48
CA LEU A 365 9.76 9.39 -5.92
C LEU A 365 9.05 10.75 -5.76
N ASN A 366 9.55 11.80 -6.41
CA ASN A 366 8.90 13.10 -6.40
C ASN A 366 7.60 13.11 -7.23
N THR A 367 6.60 12.36 -6.78
CA THR A 367 5.30 12.22 -7.44
C THR A 367 4.60 13.57 -7.56
N ALA A 368 4.71 14.44 -6.55
CA ALA A 368 4.16 15.79 -6.60
C ALA A 368 4.73 16.61 -7.79
N GLY A 369 6.04 16.53 -8.02
CA GLY A 369 6.69 17.14 -9.18
C GLY A 369 6.22 16.53 -10.50
N ILE A 370 6.05 15.20 -10.57
CA ILE A 370 5.49 14.56 -11.77
C ILE A 370 4.05 15.04 -12.04
N MET A 371 3.23 15.12 -10.99
CA MET A 371 1.84 15.56 -11.10
C MET A 371 1.73 17.02 -11.54
N SER A 372 2.68 17.89 -11.18
CA SER A 372 2.69 19.28 -11.63
C SER A 372 2.96 19.40 -13.13
N LEU A 373 3.70 18.47 -13.73
CA LEU A 373 3.99 18.48 -15.17
C LEU A 373 2.77 18.16 -16.04
N VAL A 374 1.77 17.44 -15.52
CA VAL A 374 0.60 17.02 -16.30
C VAL A 374 -0.16 18.22 -16.88
N PRO A 375 -0.64 19.19 -16.09
CA PRO A 375 -1.31 20.38 -16.64
C PRO A 375 -0.37 21.23 -17.50
N GLU A 376 0.93 21.32 -17.18
CA GLU A 376 1.91 22.03 -18.01
C GLU A 376 2.00 21.43 -19.42
N ILE A 377 2.14 20.11 -19.53
CA ILE A 377 2.22 19.38 -20.81
C ILE A 377 0.92 19.57 -21.59
N LEU A 378 -0.24 19.41 -20.94
CA LEU A 378 -1.53 19.53 -21.59
C LEU A 378 -1.79 20.96 -22.10
N GLY A 379 -1.38 21.97 -21.34
CA GLY A 379 -1.53 23.38 -21.68
C GLY A 379 -0.49 23.93 -22.68
N ASN A 380 0.63 23.24 -22.88
CA ASN A 380 1.71 23.74 -23.74
C ASN A 380 1.31 23.70 -25.22
N SER A 381 1.18 24.88 -25.85
CA SER A 381 0.78 25.01 -27.26
C SER A 381 1.88 24.63 -28.26
N SER A 382 3.15 24.56 -27.82
CA SER A 382 4.28 24.17 -28.67
C SER A 382 4.40 22.66 -28.86
N LEU A 383 3.75 21.85 -28.01
CA LEU A 383 3.73 20.40 -28.13
C LEU A 383 2.57 19.95 -29.04
N ARG A 384 2.88 19.07 -30.00
CA ARG A 384 1.84 18.41 -30.80
C ARG A 384 1.05 17.43 -29.92
N PRO A 385 -0.21 17.13 -30.27
CA PRO A 385 -1.02 16.19 -29.50
C PRO A 385 -0.37 14.80 -29.31
N GLY A 386 0.32 14.26 -30.32
CA GLY A 386 1.03 12.98 -30.22
C GLY A 386 2.19 13.01 -29.21
N GLU A 387 2.90 14.15 -29.10
CA GLU A 387 3.97 14.36 -28.13
C GLU A 387 3.42 14.46 -26.70
N LYS A 388 2.31 15.20 -26.53
CA LYS A 388 1.58 15.25 -25.26
C LYS A 388 1.15 13.85 -24.84
N ARG A 389 0.55 13.08 -25.76
CA ARG A 389 0.13 11.71 -25.50
C ARG A 389 1.29 10.84 -25.03
N TYR A 390 2.43 10.90 -25.73
CA TYR A 390 3.63 10.15 -25.37
C TYR A 390 4.12 10.50 -23.95
N LEU A 391 4.25 11.79 -23.63
CA LEU A 391 4.70 12.22 -22.29
C LEU A 391 3.71 11.81 -21.20
N ILE A 392 2.40 11.98 -21.43
CA ILE A 392 1.37 11.51 -20.49
C ILE A 392 1.43 9.99 -20.34
N SER A 393 1.76 9.22 -21.38
CA SER A 393 1.88 7.76 -21.28
C SER A 393 3.02 7.34 -20.35
N ILE A 394 4.13 8.09 -20.34
CA ILE A 394 5.23 7.86 -19.39
C ILE A 394 4.74 8.15 -17.97
N ILE A 395 4.12 9.31 -17.74
CA ILE A 395 3.58 9.67 -16.42
C ILE A 395 2.56 8.62 -15.96
N ASP A 396 1.67 8.16 -16.83
CA ASP A 396 0.63 7.20 -16.51
C ASP A 396 1.22 5.82 -16.18
N SER A 397 2.31 5.42 -16.84
CA SER A 397 3.04 4.18 -16.53
C SER A 397 3.66 4.21 -15.12
N LEU A 398 4.13 5.38 -14.68
CA LEU A 398 4.73 5.61 -13.36
C LEU A 398 3.68 5.78 -12.26
N THR A 399 2.56 6.43 -12.60
CA THR A 399 1.55 6.87 -11.62
C THR A 399 0.35 5.96 -11.53
N GLY A 400 0.05 5.11 -12.53
CA GLY A 400 -1.10 4.20 -12.50
C GLY A 400 -2.45 4.91 -12.46
N LEU A 401 -2.57 6.11 -13.02
CA LEU A 401 -3.81 6.90 -12.99
C LEU A 401 -4.78 6.55 -14.12
N ASP A 402 -4.41 5.63 -15.00
CA ASP A 402 -5.16 5.23 -16.19
C ASP A 402 -5.59 6.45 -17.04
N LEU A 403 -4.84 7.55 -17.07
CA LEU A 403 -5.23 8.79 -17.77
C LEU A 403 -5.55 8.57 -19.26
N LEU A 404 -4.83 7.66 -19.93
CA LEU A 404 -5.01 7.41 -21.36
C LEU A 404 -5.99 6.28 -21.68
N LYS A 405 -6.55 5.61 -20.67
CA LYS A 405 -7.50 4.51 -20.85
C LYS A 405 -8.82 5.05 -21.41
N LYS A 406 -9.38 4.41 -22.44
CA LYS A 406 -10.71 4.82 -22.91
C LYS A 406 -11.75 4.49 -21.83
N PRO A 407 -12.77 5.34 -21.63
CA PRO A 407 -13.91 4.98 -20.79
C PRO A 407 -14.50 3.65 -21.25
N ASP A 408 -14.99 2.86 -20.30
CA ASP A 408 -15.81 1.71 -20.65
C ASP A 408 -17.04 2.19 -21.43
N ALA A 409 -17.44 1.44 -22.45
CA ALA A 409 -18.66 1.74 -23.18
C ALA A 409 -19.85 1.69 -22.21
N ALA A 410 -20.79 2.62 -22.34
CA ALA A 410 -22.01 2.59 -21.55
C ALA A 410 -22.74 1.24 -21.74
N PRO A 411 -23.47 0.73 -20.73
CA PRO A 411 -24.23 -0.51 -20.86
C PRO A 411 -25.14 -0.50 -22.09
N VAL A 412 -25.41 -1.69 -22.63
CA VAL A 412 -26.25 -1.86 -23.84
C VAL A 412 -27.61 -1.18 -23.68
N GLU A 413 -28.16 -1.19 -22.47
CA GLU A 413 -29.40 -0.51 -22.09
C GLU A 413 -29.31 1.01 -22.28
N VAL A 414 -28.22 1.62 -21.80
CA VAL A 414 -27.97 3.06 -21.95
C VAL A 414 -27.76 3.42 -23.42
N GLN A 415 -27.01 2.59 -24.16
CA GLN A 415 -26.82 2.78 -25.60
C GLN A 415 -28.14 2.71 -26.39
N LYS A 416 -29.03 1.78 -26.04
CA LYS A 416 -30.38 1.69 -26.63
C LYS A 416 -31.22 2.93 -26.33
N ILE A 417 -31.11 3.50 -25.11
CA ILE A 417 -31.83 4.71 -24.73
C ILE A 417 -31.28 5.93 -25.50
N LEU A 418 -29.97 6.02 -25.70
CA LEU A 418 -29.33 7.06 -26.52
C LEU A 418 -29.81 7.05 -27.97
N LEU A 419 -29.86 5.87 -28.60
CA LEU A 419 -30.37 5.75 -29.98
C LEU A 419 -31.83 6.21 -30.11
N ARG A 420 -32.67 5.86 -29.12
CA ARG A 420 -34.06 6.34 -29.06
C ARG A 420 -34.14 7.85 -28.86
N ARG A 421 -33.26 8.40 -28.01
CA ARG A 421 -33.19 9.84 -27.75
C ARG A 421 -32.77 10.59 -28.99
N GLU A 422 -31.79 10.08 -29.74
CA GLU A 422 -31.36 10.64 -31.02
C GLU A 422 -32.49 10.67 -32.05
N LYS A 423 -33.27 9.59 -32.15
CA LYS A 423 -34.47 9.55 -33.00
C LYS A 423 -35.50 10.61 -32.58
N ALA A 424 -35.81 10.69 -31.28
CA ALA A 424 -36.75 11.69 -30.75
C ALA A 424 -36.31 13.13 -31.09
N LYS A 425 -35.02 13.44 -30.95
CA LYS A 425 -34.47 14.76 -31.34
C LYS A 425 -34.58 15.02 -32.84
N LYS A 426 -34.32 14.01 -33.70
CA LYS A 426 -34.47 14.14 -35.17
C LYS A 426 -35.93 14.40 -35.56
N GLU A 427 -36.87 13.80 -34.83
CA GLU A 427 -38.32 13.99 -35.01
C GLU A 427 -38.86 15.24 -34.29
N GLN A 428 -37.99 16.02 -33.64
CA GLN A 428 -38.33 17.20 -32.83
C GLN A 428 -39.29 16.90 -31.66
N ASP A 429 -39.35 15.65 -31.18
CA ASP A 429 -40.06 15.26 -29.95
C ASP A 429 -39.18 15.53 -28.73
N TRP A 430 -39.13 16.81 -28.32
CA TRP A 430 -38.33 17.26 -27.18
C TRP A 430 -38.78 16.63 -25.86
N LYS A 431 -40.09 16.40 -25.69
CA LYS A 431 -40.65 15.80 -24.46
C LYS A 431 -40.15 14.37 -24.28
N GLN A 432 -40.15 13.57 -25.36
CA GLN A 432 -39.59 12.23 -25.33
C GLN A 432 -38.07 12.25 -25.14
N ALA A 433 -37.35 13.17 -25.80
CA ALA A 433 -35.90 13.31 -25.66
C ALA A 433 -35.47 13.63 -24.21
N ASP A 434 -36.22 14.47 -23.51
CA ASP A 434 -35.97 14.82 -22.11
C ASP A 434 -36.30 13.66 -21.15
N SER A 435 -37.42 12.97 -21.36
CA SER A 435 -37.74 11.76 -20.58
C SER A 435 -36.68 10.65 -20.74
N LEU A 436 -36.09 10.52 -21.93
CA LEU A 436 -34.99 9.57 -22.16
C LEU A 436 -33.68 10.04 -21.52
N ARG A 437 -33.42 11.35 -21.45
CA ARG A 437 -32.28 11.92 -20.72
C ARG A 437 -32.36 11.60 -19.22
N GLU A 438 -33.52 11.79 -18.60
CA GLU A 438 -33.75 11.44 -17.18
C GLU A 438 -33.53 9.95 -16.92
N LYS A 439 -33.94 9.08 -17.84
CA LYS A 439 -33.66 7.64 -17.75
C LYS A 439 -32.17 7.34 -17.79
N ILE A 440 -31.42 7.98 -18.70
CA ILE A 440 -29.96 7.85 -18.76
C ILE A 440 -29.33 8.28 -17.42
N GLN A 441 -29.82 9.38 -16.84
CA GLN A 441 -29.40 9.87 -15.51
C GLN A 441 -29.72 8.87 -14.38
N ALA A 442 -30.89 8.23 -14.42
CA ALA A 442 -31.25 7.18 -13.46
C ALA A 442 -30.35 5.93 -13.56
N PHE A 443 -29.76 5.66 -14.73
CA PHE A 443 -28.72 4.64 -14.89
C PHE A 443 -27.34 5.09 -14.40
N GLY A 444 -27.23 6.30 -13.85
CA GLY A 444 -25.96 6.88 -13.41
C GLY A 444 -25.13 7.41 -14.58
N TYR A 445 -25.75 7.95 -15.62
CA TYR A 445 -25.06 8.55 -16.76
C TYR A 445 -25.59 9.95 -17.10
N GLU A 446 -24.72 10.85 -17.51
CA GLU A 446 -25.05 12.13 -18.11
C GLU A 446 -24.95 12.03 -19.63
N VAL A 447 -25.88 12.67 -20.35
CA VAL A 447 -25.80 12.81 -21.81
C VAL A 447 -25.55 14.26 -22.19
N MET A 448 -24.49 14.48 -22.96
CA MET A 448 -24.10 15.77 -23.51
C MET A 448 -24.36 15.78 -25.02
N ASP A 449 -24.91 16.89 -25.52
CA ASP A 449 -25.09 17.09 -26.95
C ASP A 449 -23.88 17.88 -27.49
N THR A 450 -23.13 17.29 -28.43
CA THR A 450 -21.94 17.88 -29.05
C THR A 450 -22.19 18.18 -30.53
N LYS A 451 -21.22 18.80 -31.21
CA LYS A 451 -21.30 19.04 -32.66
C LYS A 451 -21.31 17.74 -33.47
N ASP A 452 -20.72 16.68 -32.91
CA ASP A 452 -20.54 15.38 -33.58
C ASP A 452 -21.60 14.34 -33.17
N GLY A 453 -22.53 14.69 -32.27
CA GLY A 453 -23.63 13.80 -31.87
C GLY A 453 -23.99 13.90 -30.38
N GLN A 454 -24.35 12.76 -29.79
CA GLN A 454 -24.60 12.65 -28.35
C GLN A 454 -23.45 11.88 -27.71
N GLU A 455 -22.87 12.44 -26.65
CA GLU A 455 -21.89 11.77 -25.81
C GLU A 455 -22.53 11.38 -24.48
N VAL A 456 -22.14 10.23 -23.94
CA VAL A 456 -22.62 9.74 -22.65
C VAL A 456 -21.46 9.52 -21.70
N ARG A 457 -21.65 9.90 -20.44
CA ARG A 457 -20.64 9.81 -19.40
C ARG A 457 -21.24 9.20 -18.15
N LYS A 458 -20.50 8.35 -17.44
CA LYS A 458 -20.92 7.87 -16.12
C LYS A 458 -20.85 9.02 -15.10
N LEU A 459 -21.92 9.21 -14.32
CA LEU A 459 -22.03 10.17 -13.22
C LEU A 459 -21.17 9.78 -12.03
#